data_AF-A0A7V3AFL4-F1
#
_entry.id   AF-A0A7V3AFL4-F1
#
_cell.length_a   1.000
_cell.length_b   1.000
_cell.length_c   1.000
_cell.angle_alpha   90.00
_cell.angle_beta   90.00
_cell.angle_gamma   90.00
#
_symmetry.space_group_name_H-M   'P 1'
#
loop_
_entity.id
_entity.type
_entity.pdbx_description
1 polymer ?
#
loop_
_entity_poly.entity_id
_entity_poly.type
_entity_poly.pdbx_seq_one_letter_code
_entity_poly.pdbx_strand_id
1 'polypeptide(L)'
;MENATQTPPTNLPPSRRCRHAKGHYARSGVAPEPVRPVLASARALSQNPHESSFPSTNGNCGFVGQYFDRKDLTDLRLSRLDSRIAFDWGNGSPDRRIEPDTFSVRWTGRIVPRYTEVYTLSTVSDDGVRLWVDGALVIDNWTDHAAREDG
;
A
#
# COMPACT_ATOMS: atom_id res chain seq x y z
N MET A 1 26.03 -40.18 -6.40
CA MET A 1 26.20 -38.73 -6.60
C MET A 1 24.83 -38.12 -6.38
N GLU A 2 24.64 -37.48 -5.23
CA GLU A 2 23.35 -37.11 -4.67
C GLU A 2 22.66 -35.96 -5.42
N ASN A 3 21.35 -36.12 -5.57
CA ASN A 3 20.41 -35.18 -6.17
C ASN A 3 19.91 -34.22 -5.08
N ALA A 4 20.30 -32.94 -5.13
CA ALA A 4 19.82 -31.93 -4.21
C ALA A 4 18.61 -31.20 -4.80
N THR A 5 17.40 -31.62 -4.43
CA THR A 5 16.18 -30.85 -4.62
C THR A 5 16.19 -29.66 -3.68
N GLN A 6 16.39 -28.47 -4.23
CA GLN A 6 16.39 -27.22 -3.46
C GLN A 6 14.98 -26.62 -3.49
N THR A 7 14.26 -26.75 -2.38
CA THR A 7 12.98 -26.06 -2.15
C THR A 7 13.21 -24.54 -2.06
N PRO A 8 12.39 -23.70 -2.71
CA PRO A 8 12.48 -22.26 -2.57
C PRO A 8 12.02 -21.83 -1.16
N PRO A 9 12.68 -20.83 -0.53
CA PRO A 9 12.29 -20.37 0.79
C PRO A 9 10.92 -19.68 0.74
N THR A 10 9.92 -20.32 1.34
CA THR A 10 8.61 -19.72 1.61
C THR A 10 8.78 -18.74 2.77
N ASN A 11 9.14 -17.49 2.48
CA ASN A 11 9.07 -16.39 3.44
C ASN A 11 7.85 -15.51 3.13
N LEU A 12 6.66 -16.06 3.37
CA LEU A 12 5.47 -15.24 3.61
C LEU A 12 5.56 -14.72 5.05
N PRO A 13 5.60 -13.41 5.29
CA PRO A 13 5.62 -12.88 6.66
C PRO A 13 4.32 -13.26 7.38
N PRO A 14 4.37 -13.63 8.67
CA PRO A 14 3.17 -13.90 9.44
C PRO A 14 2.31 -12.63 9.52
N SER A 15 1.02 -12.79 9.25
CA SER A 15 -0.01 -11.77 9.40
C SER A 15 0.03 -11.18 10.82
N ARG A 16 0.68 -10.02 10.98
CA ARG A 16 0.71 -9.29 12.24
C ARG A 16 -0.66 -8.67 12.48
N ARG A 17 -1.35 -9.13 13.52
CA ARG A 17 -2.55 -8.46 14.05
C ARG A 17 -2.17 -7.04 14.48
N CYS A 18 -2.95 -6.03 14.09
CA CYS A 18 -2.83 -4.68 14.62
C CYS A 18 -3.17 -4.70 16.13
N ARG A 19 -2.14 -4.58 16.99
CA ARG A 19 -2.33 -4.53 18.45
C ARG A 19 -3.01 -3.21 18.82
N HIS A 20 -4.09 -3.32 19.59
CA HIS A 20 -4.81 -2.20 20.19
C HIS A 20 -4.14 -1.81 21.51
N ALA A 21 -3.86 -0.53 21.74
CA ALA A 21 -3.56 0.00 23.06
C ALA A 21 -4.65 1.02 23.44
N LYS A 22 -5.33 0.82 24.57
CA LYS A 22 -6.27 1.77 25.15
C LYS A 22 -5.48 2.82 25.94
N GLY A 23 -5.66 4.10 25.63
CA GLY A 23 -5.13 5.22 26.41
C GLY A 23 -6.23 6.22 26.76
N HIS A 24 -6.31 6.61 28.03
CA HIS A 24 -7.35 7.45 28.63
C HIS A 24 -7.23 8.94 28.22
N TYR A 25 -8.37 9.64 28.16
CA TYR A 25 -8.50 11.05 27.78
C TYR A 25 -8.08 12.04 28.88
N ALA A 26 -7.45 13.15 28.49
CA ALA A 26 -7.45 14.40 29.24
C ALA A 26 -7.62 15.61 28.28
N ARG A 27 -8.37 16.61 28.75
CA ARG A 27 -8.96 17.77 28.06
C ARG A 27 -8.01 18.99 28.08
N SER A 28 -8.09 19.89 27.09
CA SER A 28 -8.24 21.38 27.24
C SER A 28 -7.66 22.20 26.06
N GLY A 29 -8.39 23.25 25.62
CA GLY A 29 -7.81 24.49 25.06
C GLY A 29 -8.12 24.82 23.58
N VAL A 30 -8.53 26.06 23.28
CA VAL A 30 -9.05 26.59 22.00
C VAL A 30 -8.03 27.51 21.27
N ALA A 31 -8.15 27.61 19.94
CA ALA A 31 -7.34 28.31 18.90
C ALA A 31 -7.19 29.86 19.05
N PRO A 32 -6.39 30.64 18.24
CA PRO A 32 -6.47 30.76 16.75
C PRO A 32 -5.14 30.94 15.94
N GLU A 33 -5.25 30.79 14.61
CA GLU A 33 -4.28 31.04 13.48
C GLU A 33 -3.77 32.52 13.38
N PRO A 34 -2.58 32.86 12.78
CA PRO A 34 -2.44 32.88 11.29
C PRO A 34 -1.03 32.70 10.62
N VAL A 35 -1.06 32.12 9.41
CA VAL A 35 -0.28 32.27 8.13
C VAL A 35 1.27 32.26 7.97
N ARG A 36 1.70 31.29 7.13
CA ARG A 36 2.70 31.27 6.01
C ARG A 36 4.19 30.91 6.25
N PRO A 37 4.86 30.25 5.26
CA PRO A 37 5.78 29.12 5.49
C PRO A 37 7.27 29.45 5.35
N VAL A 38 8.13 28.62 5.96
CA VAL A 38 9.60 28.63 5.77
C VAL A 38 10.07 27.21 5.44
N LEU A 39 10.79 27.08 4.32
CA LEU A 39 11.57 25.90 3.94
C LEU A 39 12.69 25.66 4.96
N ALA A 40 12.79 24.47 5.56
CA ALA A 40 14.07 23.77 5.83
C ALA A 40 13.89 22.51 6.70
N SER A 41 14.68 21.48 6.36
CA SER A 41 15.00 20.23 7.06
C SER A 41 14.57 20.11 8.53
N ALA A 42 13.77 19.07 8.82
CA ALA A 42 13.54 18.62 10.19
C ALA A 42 14.51 17.48 10.56
N ARG A 43 15.54 17.79 11.35
CA ARG A 43 16.07 16.82 12.32
C ARG A 43 15.07 16.79 13.47
N ALA A 44 14.34 15.67 13.62
CA ALA A 44 13.38 15.51 14.71
C ALA A 44 14.12 15.26 16.03
N LEU A 45 14.05 16.21 16.97
CA LEU A 45 14.23 15.95 18.40
C LEU A 45 12.85 15.82 19.05
N SER A 46 12.54 14.60 19.47
CA SER A 46 11.70 14.21 20.62
C SER A 46 10.21 14.64 20.70
N GLN A 47 9.37 13.61 20.92
CA GLN A 47 8.06 13.57 21.62
C GLN A 47 6.76 14.00 20.90
N ASN A 48 6.06 13.02 20.32
CA ASN A 48 4.69 12.61 20.73
C ASN A 48 4.11 11.51 19.79
N PRO A 49 3.92 10.26 20.26
CA PRO A 49 3.26 9.22 19.47
C PRO A 49 1.79 9.14 19.89
N HIS A 50 0.91 9.93 19.26
CA HIS A 50 -0.53 9.62 19.26
C HIS A 50 -0.91 9.03 17.90
N GLU A 51 -0.50 7.77 17.78
CA GLU A 51 -0.98 6.66 16.95
C GLU A 51 -1.92 7.00 15.79
N SER A 52 -1.38 6.88 14.57
CA SER A 52 -2.16 6.76 13.34
C SER A 52 -2.80 5.37 13.28
N SER A 53 -4.05 5.25 13.71
CA SER A 53 -4.84 4.05 13.53
C SER A 53 -5.41 4.01 12.11
N PHE A 54 -4.89 3.12 11.25
CA PHE A 54 -5.57 2.76 10.01
C PHE A 54 -6.92 2.10 10.37
N PRO A 55 -8.05 2.47 9.73
CA PRO A 55 -9.34 1.85 10.00
C PRO A 55 -9.25 0.38 9.60
N SER A 56 -9.32 -0.50 10.60
CA SER A 56 -9.43 -1.94 10.39
C SER A 56 -10.90 -2.32 10.31
N THR A 57 -11.37 -2.83 9.19
CA THR A 57 -12.62 -3.59 9.18
C THR A 57 -12.27 -4.97 9.76
N ASN A 58 -12.78 -5.29 10.95
CA ASN A 58 -12.57 -6.57 11.65
C ASN A 58 -11.11 -6.90 12.08
N GLY A 59 -10.27 -5.89 12.38
CA GLY A 59 -8.89 -6.12 12.85
C GLY A 59 -7.85 -6.37 11.75
N ASN A 60 -8.27 -6.24 10.49
CA ASN A 60 -7.42 -6.35 9.31
C ASN A 60 -7.00 -4.96 8.81
N CYS A 61 -5.70 -4.68 8.84
CA CYS A 61 -5.09 -3.47 8.29
C CYS A 61 -4.50 -3.81 6.91
N GLY A 62 -4.74 -2.98 5.89
CA GLY A 62 -4.18 -3.16 4.55
C GLY A 62 -5.19 -2.93 3.42
N PHE A 63 -4.85 -3.45 2.26
CA PHE A 63 -5.64 -3.37 1.03
C PHE A 63 -6.13 -4.76 0.65
N VAL A 64 -7.38 -4.85 0.22
CA VAL A 64 -7.88 -6.07 -0.43
C VAL A 64 -7.37 -6.07 -1.86
N GLY A 65 -6.42 -6.94 -2.15
CA GLY A 65 -5.89 -7.19 -3.48
C GLY A 65 -6.69 -8.30 -4.17
N GLN A 66 -7.28 -7.97 -5.31
CA GLN A 66 -7.88 -8.91 -6.24
C GLN A 66 -6.90 -9.16 -7.38
N TYR A 67 -6.55 -10.42 -7.62
CA TYR A 67 -5.52 -10.81 -8.57
C TYR A 67 -6.11 -11.60 -9.73
N PHE A 68 -5.81 -11.14 -10.95
CA PHE A 68 -6.41 -11.57 -12.20
C PHE A 68 -5.34 -12.19 -13.12
N ASP A 69 -5.70 -13.22 -13.88
CA ASP A 69 -4.81 -13.88 -14.85
C ASP A 69 -4.89 -13.27 -16.26
N ARG A 70 -5.47 -12.06 -16.35
CA ARG A 70 -5.55 -11.24 -17.55
C ARG A 70 -5.21 -9.80 -17.21
N LYS A 71 -4.56 -9.09 -18.14
CA LYS A 71 -4.15 -7.67 -17.98
C LYS A 71 -5.33 -6.70 -17.87
N ASP A 72 -6.54 -7.12 -18.26
CA ASP A 72 -7.76 -6.31 -18.35
C ASP A 72 -8.69 -6.43 -17.13
N LEU A 73 -8.18 -6.90 -15.99
CA LEU A 73 -8.94 -7.15 -14.75
C LEU A 73 -10.05 -8.21 -14.90
N THR A 74 -9.85 -9.20 -15.78
CA THR A 74 -10.72 -10.38 -15.96
C THR A 74 -10.04 -11.67 -15.50
N ASP A 75 -10.80 -12.75 -15.32
CA ASP A 75 -10.28 -14.05 -14.79
C ASP A 75 -9.66 -13.94 -13.38
N LEU A 76 -10.50 -13.62 -12.39
CA LEU A 76 -10.10 -13.53 -10.98
C LEU A 76 -9.61 -14.89 -10.46
N ARG A 77 -8.36 -14.96 -10.00
CA ARG A 77 -7.75 -16.18 -9.44
C ARG A 77 -7.79 -16.24 -7.92
N LEU A 78 -7.57 -15.11 -7.25
CA LEU A 78 -7.61 -15.03 -5.80
C LEU A 78 -7.84 -13.60 -5.31
N SER A 79 -8.31 -13.50 -4.06
CA SER A 79 -8.34 -12.26 -3.29
C SER A 79 -7.58 -12.47 -1.98
N ARG A 80 -6.75 -11.51 -1.59
CA ARG A 80 -6.06 -11.53 -0.29
C ARG A 80 -5.93 -10.13 0.31
N LEU A 81 -5.62 -10.10 1.60
CA LEU A 81 -5.29 -8.86 2.30
C LEU A 81 -3.78 -8.63 2.23
N ASP A 82 -3.37 -7.51 1.63
CA ASP A 82 -1.99 -7.07 1.58
C ASP A 82 -1.80 -5.90 2.56
N SER A 83 -0.89 -6.05 3.54
CA SER A 83 -0.62 -5.01 4.53
C SER A 83 0.05 -3.76 3.95
N ARG A 84 0.64 -3.89 2.74
CA ARG A 84 1.27 -2.83 1.95
C ARG A 84 1.18 -3.18 0.46
N ILE A 85 1.17 -2.16 -0.39
CA ILE A 85 1.35 -2.31 -1.85
C ILE A 85 2.82 -2.02 -2.13
N ALA A 86 3.65 -3.07 -2.11
CA ALA A 86 5.09 -2.99 -2.34
C ALA A 86 5.57 -4.36 -2.83
N PHE A 87 5.43 -4.58 -4.13
CA PHE A 87 5.71 -5.87 -4.77
C PHE A 87 6.76 -5.69 -5.86
N ASP A 88 7.67 -6.66 -5.93
CA ASP A 88 8.60 -6.88 -7.02
C ASP A 88 8.51 -8.36 -7.37
N TRP A 89 7.91 -8.67 -8.51
CA TRP A 89 7.72 -10.04 -8.98
C TRP A 89 8.82 -10.46 -9.96
N GLY A 90 9.70 -9.56 -10.40
CA GLY A 90 10.61 -9.79 -11.51
C GLY A 90 9.89 -10.43 -12.71
N ASN A 91 10.44 -11.52 -13.24
CA ASN A 91 9.83 -12.30 -14.34
C ASN A 91 8.80 -13.34 -13.84
N GLY A 92 8.29 -13.18 -12.62
CA GLY A 92 7.41 -14.13 -11.95
C GLY A 92 5.95 -13.69 -11.93
N SER A 93 5.18 -14.26 -11.01
CA SER A 93 3.76 -13.95 -10.83
C SER A 93 3.38 -13.89 -9.33
N PRO A 94 2.27 -13.22 -8.97
CA PRO A 94 1.85 -13.07 -7.58
C PRO A 94 1.39 -14.35 -6.86
N ASP A 95 1.07 -15.41 -7.61
CA ASP A 95 0.69 -16.74 -7.14
C ASP A 95 0.84 -17.76 -8.27
N ARG A 96 1.12 -19.03 -7.94
CA ARG A 96 1.27 -20.14 -8.91
C ARG A 96 0.06 -20.41 -9.82
N ARG A 97 -1.11 -19.84 -9.49
CA ARG A 97 -2.35 -19.93 -10.29
C ARG A 97 -2.44 -18.87 -11.38
N ILE A 98 -1.43 -18.00 -11.48
CA ILE A 98 -1.37 -16.86 -12.38
C ILE A 98 -0.11 -17.01 -13.22
N GLU A 99 -0.25 -16.88 -14.54
CA GLU A 99 0.87 -16.95 -15.47
C GLU A 99 1.67 -15.64 -15.46
N PRO A 100 3.01 -15.69 -15.57
CA PRO A 100 3.83 -14.49 -15.74
C PRO A 100 3.38 -13.64 -16.93
N ASP A 101 3.61 -12.33 -16.86
CA ASP A 101 3.35 -11.35 -17.94
C ASP A 101 1.89 -11.21 -18.42
N THR A 102 0.93 -11.92 -17.83
CA THR A 102 -0.48 -11.87 -18.25
C THR A 102 -1.41 -11.23 -17.24
N PHE A 103 -0.93 -10.85 -16.07
CA PHE A 103 -1.79 -10.57 -14.92
C PHE A 103 -2.15 -9.09 -14.73
N SER A 104 -3.14 -8.85 -13.89
CA SER A 104 -3.43 -7.52 -13.34
C SER A 104 -3.88 -7.64 -11.88
N VAL A 105 -3.78 -6.55 -11.13
CA VAL A 105 -4.18 -6.51 -9.72
C VAL A 105 -4.98 -5.24 -9.43
N ARG A 106 -6.08 -5.40 -8.68
CA ARG A 106 -6.86 -4.27 -8.15
C ARG A 106 -6.80 -4.29 -6.64
N TRP A 107 -6.18 -3.27 -6.07
CA TRP A 107 -6.21 -3.02 -4.63
C TRP A 107 -7.30 -2.04 -4.26
N THR A 108 -8.07 -2.36 -3.23
CA THR A 108 -9.08 -1.48 -2.65
C THR A 108 -8.87 -1.38 -1.15
N GLY A 109 -8.97 -0.17 -0.60
CA GLY A 109 -8.69 0.07 0.81
C GLY A 109 -8.84 1.52 1.19
N ARG A 110 -8.34 1.85 2.39
CA ARG A 110 -8.31 3.22 2.91
C ARG A 110 -6.91 3.55 3.39
N ILE A 111 -6.45 4.73 3.03
CA ILE A 111 -5.28 5.36 3.63
C ILE A 111 -5.75 6.40 4.64
N VAL A 112 -5.05 6.52 5.76
CA VAL A 112 -5.27 7.60 6.72
C VAL A 112 -4.01 8.45 6.74
N PRO A 113 -4.08 9.70 6.25
CA PRO A 113 -2.94 10.60 6.36
C PRO A 113 -2.65 10.90 7.83
N ARG A 114 -1.38 11.13 8.15
CA ARG A 114 -0.97 11.41 9.53
C ARG A 114 -1.29 12.84 9.94
N TYR A 115 -1.32 13.74 8.96
CA TYR A 115 -1.53 15.17 9.18
C TYR A 115 -2.57 15.69 8.19
N THR A 116 -3.15 16.84 8.52
CA THR A 116 -4.03 17.58 7.60
C THR A 116 -3.18 18.53 6.77
N GLU A 117 -2.65 18.02 5.66
CA GLU A 117 -1.76 18.75 4.76
C GLU A 117 -1.92 18.25 3.32
N VAL A 118 -1.22 18.88 2.38
CA VAL A 118 -1.17 18.43 0.99
C VAL A 118 -0.21 17.23 0.89
N TYR A 119 -0.70 16.14 0.29
CA TYR A 119 0.08 14.95 0.01
C TYR A 119 0.34 14.83 -1.49
N THR A 120 1.56 14.44 -1.84
CA THR A 120 1.88 13.87 -3.15
C THR A 120 1.82 12.35 -3.03
N LEU A 121 1.11 11.71 -3.95
CA LEU A 121 1.08 10.26 -4.08
C LEU A 121 1.80 9.90 -5.37
N SER A 122 2.76 8.99 -5.29
CA SER A 122 3.42 8.43 -6.46
C SER A 122 3.27 6.92 -6.51
N THR A 123 3.41 6.38 -7.72
CA THR A 123 3.43 4.95 -8.01
C THR A 123 4.68 4.62 -8.78
N VAL A 124 5.25 3.45 -8.51
CA VAL A 124 6.26 2.83 -9.38
C VAL A 124 5.66 1.54 -9.92
N SER A 125 5.56 1.41 -11.24
CA SER A 125 4.94 0.24 -11.87
C SER A 125 5.64 -0.19 -13.16
N ASP A 126 5.52 -1.49 -13.43
CA ASP A 126 5.91 -2.20 -14.65
C ASP A 126 4.87 -3.34 -14.82
N ASP A 127 3.87 -3.27 -15.70
CA ASP A 127 3.56 -2.21 -16.67
C ASP A 127 2.67 -1.07 -16.06
N GLY A 128 1.51 -0.82 -16.66
CA GLY A 128 0.62 0.32 -16.39
C GLY A 128 -0.04 0.35 -15.01
N VAL A 129 -0.43 1.57 -14.61
CA VAL A 129 -1.05 1.86 -13.31
C VAL A 129 -2.14 2.93 -13.42
N ARG A 130 -3.14 2.78 -12.56
CA ARG A 130 -4.12 3.83 -12.26
C ARG A 130 -4.32 3.94 -10.77
N LEU A 131 -4.41 5.17 -10.26
CA LEU A 131 -4.68 5.47 -8.86
C LEU A 131 -5.93 6.33 -8.74
N TRP A 132 -6.86 5.90 -7.90
CA TRP A 132 -8.01 6.69 -7.49
C TRP A 132 -7.93 7.04 -6.01
N VAL A 133 -8.24 8.29 -5.68
CA VAL A 133 -8.39 8.78 -4.31
C VAL A 133 -9.76 9.45 -4.20
N ASP A 134 -10.57 9.01 -3.24
CA ASP A 134 -11.94 9.52 -3.04
C ASP A 134 -12.80 9.53 -4.32
N GLY A 135 -12.57 8.54 -5.19
CA GLY A 135 -13.27 8.38 -6.48
C GLY A 135 -12.70 9.21 -7.63
N ALA A 136 -11.76 10.12 -7.38
CA ALA A 136 -11.07 10.88 -8.41
C ALA A 136 -9.85 10.10 -8.94
N LEU A 137 -9.71 10.02 -10.26
CA LEU A 137 -8.54 9.45 -10.93
C LEU A 137 -7.39 10.46 -10.84
N VAL A 138 -6.34 10.14 -10.08
CA VAL A 138 -5.20 11.04 -9.81
C VAL A 138 -3.93 10.63 -10.58
N ILE A 139 -3.80 9.36 -10.95
CA ILE A 139 -2.75 8.86 -11.85
C ILE A 139 -3.43 7.99 -12.91
N ASP A 140 -3.18 8.27 -14.19
CA ASP A 140 -3.69 7.50 -15.33
C ASP A 140 -2.58 7.20 -16.34
N ASN A 141 -1.89 6.10 -16.12
CA ASN A 141 -0.89 5.58 -17.05
C ASN A 141 -1.16 4.10 -17.30
N TRP A 142 -2.30 3.79 -17.93
CA TRP A 142 -2.71 2.41 -18.24
C TRP A 142 -2.14 1.92 -19.58
N THR A 143 -0.84 2.10 -19.78
CA THR A 143 -0.14 1.67 -21.00
C THR A 143 0.98 0.68 -20.68
N ASP A 144 1.42 -0.05 -21.70
CA ASP A 144 2.57 -0.94 -21.62
C ASP A 144 3.85 -0.10 -21.50
N HIS A 145 4.63 -0.29 -20.44
CA HIS A 145 5.87 0.44 -20.22
C HIS A 145 6.76 -0.26 -19.20
N ALA A 146 8.08 -0.14 -19.38
CA ALA A 146 9.03 -0.53 -18.35
C ALA A 146 8.84 0.27 -17.05
N ALA A 147 9.47 -0.20 -15.97
CA ALA A 147 9.48 0.43 -14.66
C ALA A 147 9.56 1.97 -14.71
N ARG A 148 8.51 2.63 -14.23
CA ARG A 148 8.34 4.09 -14.27
C ARG A 148 7.73 4.60 -12.97
N GLU A 149 8.14 5.80 -12.55
CA GLU A 149 7.48 6.58 -11.50
C GLU A 149 6.46 7.56 -12.10
N ASP A 150 5.25 7.58 -11.56
CA ASP A 150 4.18 8.54 -11.88
C ASP A 150 3.66 9.20 -10.58
N GLY A 151 3.36 10.51 -10.59
CA GLY A 151 2.89 11.26 -9.41
C GLY A 151 2.46 12.69 -9.71
#